data_AF-A0A7Y3IEP3-F1
#
_entry.id   AF-A0A7Y3IEP3-F1
#
_cell.length_a   1.000
_cell.length_b   1.000
_cell.length_c   1.000
_cell.angle_alpha   90.00
_cell.angle_beta   90.00
_cell.angle_gamma   90.00
#
_symmetry.space_group_name_H-M   'P 1'
#
loop_
_entity.id
_entity.type
_entity.pdbx_description
1 polymer ?
#
loop_
_entity_poly.entity_id
_entity_poly.type
_entity_poly.pdbx_seq_one_letter_code
_entity_poly.pdbx_strand_id
1 'polypeptide(L)'
;MILGLSTDRDGRAVVESFVDDRGVTYPIAMSTASLERQFGGLRGLPMSFLVDRSGQIRHKVFGYFAGPTLRLAVRRLLDEEGPDAAITRARHRAGARSGTAHQPNNSP
;
A
#
# COMPACT_ATOMS: atom_id res chain seq x y z
N MET A 1 1.91 4.30 2.92
CA MET A 1 1.64 3.73 4.26
C MET A 1 2.68 2.66 4.54
N ILE A 2 3.09 2.49 5.80
CA ILE A 2 3.95 1.39 6.28
C ILE A 2 3.24 0.79 7.51
N LEU A 3 3.26 -0.53 7.64
CA LEU A 3 2.74 -1.27 8.80
C LEU A 3 3.80 -2.30 9.21
N GLY A 4 4.24 -2.24 10.46
CA GLY A 4 5.08 -3.27 11.07
C GLY A 4 4.22 -4.41 11.62
N LEU A 5 4.72 -5.64 11.51
CA LEU A 5 4.16 -6.79 12.20
C LEU A 5 5.23 -7.34 13.14
N SER A 6 5.02 -7.23 14.45
CA SER A 6 5.90 -7.87 15.44
C SER A 6 5.48 -9.32 15.62
N THR A 7 6.44 -10.23 15.57
CA THR A 7 6.27 -11.66 15.82
C THR A 7 6.83 -12.07 17.18
N ASP A 8 7.13 -11.08 18.04
CA ASP A 8 7.78 -11.28 19.32
C ASP A 8 6.84 -12.01 20.29
N ARG A 9 7.41 -12.95 21.05
CA ARG A 9 6.66 -13.81 21.97
C ARG A 9 6.68 -13.30 23.41
N ASP A 10 7.52 -12.31 23.70
CA ASP A 10 7.69 -11.72 25.03
C ASP A 10 6.55 -10.74 25.40
N GLY A 11 5.60 -10.56 24.47
CA GLY A 11 4.38 -9.81 24.70
C GLY A 11 4.48 -8.34 24.26
N ARG A 12 3.31 -7.69 24.27
CA ARG A 12 3.10 -6.35 23.72
C ARG A 12 3.95 -5.26 24.40
N ALA A 13 4.12 -5.32 25.72
CA ALA A 13 4.82 -4.28 26.47
C ALA A 13 6.31 -4.15 26.08
N VAL A 14 6.96 -5.27 25.74
CA VAL A 14 8.35 -5.28 25.27
C VAL A 14 8.46 -4.59 23.91
N VAL A 15 7.50 -4.86 23.01
CA VAL A 15 7.44 -4.24 21.68
C VAL A 15 7.17 -2.75 21.79
N GLU A 16 6.25 -2.33 22.67
CA GLU A 16 5.95 -0.91 22.91
C GLU A 16 7.20 -0.16 23.39
N SER A 17 7.91 -0.71 24.38
CA SER A 17 9.15 -0.10 24.88
C SER A 17 10.20 0.03 23.75
N PHE A 18 10.35 -1.01 22.93
CA PHE A 18 11.26 -0.96 21.77
C PHE A 18 10.86 0.11 20.74
N VAL A 19 9.55 0.25 20.47
CA VAL A 19 9.02 1.25 19.54
C VAL A 19 9.34 2.67 20.02
N ASP A 20 9.11 2.93 21.30
CA ASP A 20 9.36 4.23 21.92
C ASP A 20 10.86 4.54 21.92
N ASP A 21 11.69 3.61 22.39
CA ASP A 21 13.15 3.77 22.49
C ASP A 21 13.83 3.99 21.13
N ARG A 22 13.29 3.37 20.06
CA ARG A 22 13.85 3.48 18.70
C ARG A 22 13.19 4.58 17.87
N GLY A 23 12.18 5.27 18.40
CA GLY A 23 11.47 6.34 17.69
C GLY A 23 10.76 5.84 16.44
N VAL A 24 10.13 4.66 16.49
CA VAL A 24 9.41 4.10 15.34
C VAL A 24 8.09 4.86 15.13
N THR A 25 7.95 5.53 13.98
CA THR A 25 6.83 6.45 13.71
C THR A 25 5.70 5.84 12.86
N TYR A 26 5.76 4.56 12.53
CA TYR A 26 4.73 3.87 11.76
C TYR A 26 3.99 2.86 12.64
N PRO A 27 2.70 2.57 12.34
CA PRO A 27 1.93 1.61 13.12
C PRO A 27 2.58 0.23 13.17
N ILE A 28 2.50 -0.42 14.33
CA ILE A 28 2.91 -1.81 14.51
C ILE A 28 1.73 -2.60 15.06
N ALA A 29 1.47 -3.77 14.48
CA ALA A 29 0.52 -4.74 15.01
C ALA A 29 1.25 -5.99 15.51
N MET A 30 0.70 -6.63 16.54
CA MET A 30 1.16 -7.94 16.99
C MET A 30 0.64 -9.02 16.03
N SER A 31 1.55 -9.81 15.50
CA SER A 31 1.26 -10.93 14.62
C SER A 31 0.60 -12.08 15.38
N THR A 32 -0.16 -12.89 14.65
CA THR A 32 -0.66 -14.17 15.15
C THR A 32 -0.14 -15.29 14.26
N ALA A 33 -0.03 -16.50 14.80
CA ALA A 33 0.37 -17.67 14.01
C ALA A 33 -0.55 -17.92 12.80
N SER A 34 -1.83 -17.54 12.89
CA SER A 34 -2.77 -17.61 11.76
C SER A 34 -2.40 -16.63 10.64
N LEU A 35 -2.09 -15.38 11.02
CA LEU A 35 -1.66 -14.35 10.07
C LEU A 35 -0.37 -14.76 9.35
N GLU A 36 0.62 -15.26 10.09
CA GLU A 36 1.90 -15.72 9.54
C GLU A 36 1.71 -16.81 8.48
N ARG A 37 0.81 -17.76 8.72
CA ARG A 37 0.48 -18.81 7.76
C ARG A 37 -0.19 -18.24 6.50
N GLN A 38 -1.08 -17.26 6.63
CA GLN A 38 -1.73 -16.61 5.48
C GLN A 38 -0.72 -15.89 4.57
N PHE A 39 0.38 -15.39 5.13
CA PHE A 39 1.50 -14.82 4.35
C PHE A 39 2.48 -15.87 3.78
N GLY A 40 2.10 -17.16 3.81
CA GLY A 40 2.88 -18.29 3.31
C GLY A 40 3.94 -18.81 4.29
N GLY A 41 3.76 -18.53 5.58
CA GLY A 41 4.69 -18.88 6.65
C GLY A 41 5.92 -17.96 6.70
N LEU A 42 6.43 -17.75 7.91
CA LEU A 42 7.69 -17.06 8.13
C LEU A 42 8.84 -18.07 8.03
N ARG A 43 9.79 -17.85 7.13
CA ARG A 43 11.01 -18.68 6.99
C ARG A 43 12.20 -18.12 7.77
N GLY A 44 11.99 -17.01 8.48
CA GLY A 44 13.01 -16.20 9.13
C GLY A 44 12.66 -14.71 9.06
N LEU A 45 13.36 -13.90 9.84
CA LEU A 45 13.18 -12.45 9.91
C LEU A 45 14.47 -11.74 9.44
N PRO A 46 14.37 -10.50 8.91
CA PRO A 46 13.14 -9.80 8.58
C PRO A 46 12.48 -10.33 7.29
N MET A 47 11.16 -10.11 7.16
CA MET A 47 10.43 -10.27 5.89
C MET A 47 9.67 -8.99 5.56
N SER A 48 9.60 -8.65 4.27
CA SER A 48 8.88 -7.47 3.79
C SER A 48 7.97 -7.83 2.62
N PHE A 49 6.79 -7.22 2.60
CA PHE A 49 5.82 -7.35 1.52
C PHE A 49 5.54 -5.97 0.96
N LEU A 50 5.53 -5.86 -0.37
CA LEU A 50 5.06 -4.66 -1.05
C LEU A 50 3.69 -4.93 -1.65
N VAL A 51 2.71 -4.13 -1.26
CA VAL A 51 1.30 -4.29 -1.62
C VAL A 51 0.88 -3.09 -2.47
N ASP A 52 0.19 -3.34 -3.58
CA ASP A 52 -0.34 -2.28 -4.44
C ASP A 52 -1.70 -1.74 -3.95
N ARG A 53 -2.24 -0.76 -4.66
CA ARG A 53 -3.51 -0.09 -4.32
C ARG A 53 -4.73 -1.01 -4.42
N SER A 54 -4.62 -2.16 -5.08
CA SER A 54 -5.67 -3.18 -5.18
C SER A 54 -5.56 -4.26 -4.09
N GLY A 55 -4.60 -4.10 -3.16
CA GLY A 55 -4.37 -5.04 -2.07
C GLY A 55 -3.55 -6.27 -2.49
N GLN A 56 -2.96 -6.27 -3.69
CA GLN A 56 -2.19 -7.42 -4.19
C GLN A 56 -0.72 -7.32 -3.76
N ILE A 57 -0.15 -8.46 -3.35
CA ILE A 57 1.28 -8.54 -3.03
C ILE A 57 2.07 -8.57 -4.35
N ARG A 58 2.90 -7.55 -4.56
CA ARG A 58 3.73 -7.38 -5.75
C ARG A 58 5.17 -7.79 -5.55
N HIS A 59 5.66 -7.71 -4.31
CA HIS A 59 6.96 -8.23 -3.93
C HIS A 59 6.91 -8.91 -2.56
N LYS A 60 7.59 -10.05 -2.44
CA LYS A 60 7.92 -10.72 -1.18
C LYS A 60 9.43 -10.76 -1.06
N VAL A 61 9.98 -10.13 -0.03
CA VAL A 61 11.41 -10.04 0.21
C VAL A 61 11.75 -10.73 1.52
N PHE A 62 12.67 -11.68 1.44
CA PHE A 62 13.25 -12.35 2.59
C PHE A 62 14.61 -11.73 2.91
N GLY A 63 14.82 -11.33 4.16
CA GLY A 63 16.04 -10.66 4.60
C GLY A 63 16.10 -9.19 4.19
N TYR A 64 17.33 -8.69 4.00
CA TYR A 64 17.58 -7.27 3.78
C TYR A 64 17.03 -6.78 2.44
N PHE A 65 16.14 -5.79 2.49
CA PHE A 65 15.66 -5.09 1.31
C PHE A 65 16.48 -3.82 1.07
N ALA A 66 17.42 -3.89 0.13
CA ALA A 66 18.30 -2.76 -0.18
C ALA A 66 17.51 -1.49 -0.53
N GLY A 67 17.86 -0.37 0.12
CA GLY A 67 17.16 0.90 0.01
C GLY A 67 16.92 1.39 -1.43
N PRO A 68 17.90 1.35 -2.35
CA PRO A 68 17.68 1.74 -3.75
C PRO A 68 16.62 0.88 -4.44
N THR A 69 16.68 -0.45 -4.27
CA THR A 69 15.73 -1.40 -4.86
C THR A 69 14.33 -1.22 -4.27
N LEU A 70 14.23 -1.04 -2.94
CA LEU A 70 12.98 -0.74 -2.25
C LEU A 70 12.35 0.54 -2.81
N ARG A 71 13.11 1.64 -2.88
CA ARG A 71 12.61 2.93 -3.40
C ARG A 71 12.12 2.80 -4.84
N LEU A 72 12.82 2.07 -5.69
CA LEU A 72 12.40 1.85 -7.06
C LEU A 72 11.09 1.05 -7.14
N ALA A 73 10.97 -0.03 -6.37
CA ALA A 73 9.76 -0.85 -6.32
C ALA A 73 8.55 -0.04 -5.82
N VAL A 74 8.74 0.75 -4.76
CA VAL A 74 7.69 1.64 -4.22
C VAL A 74 7.27 2.67 -5.27
N ARG A 75 8.21 3.35 -5.92
CA ARG A 75 7.90 4.37 -6.95
C ARG A 75 7.05 3.78 -8.08
N ARG A 76 7.41 2.59 -8.57
CA ARG A 76 6.62 1.90 -9.60
C ARG A 76 5.16 1.69 -9.19
N LEU A 77 4.91 1.22 -7.96
CA LEU A 77 3.53 1.02 -7.49
C LEU A 77 2.79 2.33 -7.20
N LEU A 78 3.50 3.42 -6.93
CA LEU A 78 2.90 4.74 -6.78
C LEU A 78 2.46 5.31 -8.13
N ASP A 79 3.23 5.03 -9.20
CA ASP A 79 2.94 5.45 -10.57
C ASP A 79 1.83 4.62 -11.24
N GLU A 80 1.58 3.41 -10.75
CA GLU A 80 0.45 2.58 -11.18
C GLU A 80 -0.90 3.25 -10.79
N GLU A 81 -1.83 3.33 -11.75
CA GLU A 81 -3.19 3.79 -11.47
C GLU A 81 -3.92 2.78 -10.57
N GLY A 82 -4.44 3.26 -9.45
CA GLY A 82 -5.35 2.45 -8.61
C GLY A 82 -6.77 2.41 -9.19
N PRO A 83 -7.60 1.44 -8.75
CA PRO A 83 -9.01 1.34 -9.15
C PRO A 83 -9.77 2.68 -9.00
N ASP A 84 -9.51 3.40 -7.91
CA ASP A 84 -10.14 4.70 -7.61
C ASP A 84 -9.74 5.82 -8.58
N ALA A 85 -8.49 5.80 -9.06
CA ALA A 85 -8.00 6.79 -10.02
C ALA A 85 -8.64 6.58 -11.41
N ALA A 86 -8.79 5.32 -11.82
CA ALA A 86 -9.49 4.95 -13.05
C ALA A 86 -10.98 5.35 -13.00
N ILE A 87 -11.65 5.12 -11.86
CA ILE A 87 -13.04 5.53 -11.64
C ILE A 87 -13.18 7.07 -11.68
N THR A 88 -12.26 7.80 -11.03
CA THR A 88 -12.27 9.27 -11.01
C THR A 88 -12.09 9.85 -12.42
N ARG A 89 -11.14 9.32 -13.22
CA ARG A 89 -10.95 9.73 -14.61
C ARG A 89 -12.13 9.39 -15.52
N ALA A 90 -12.73 8.21 -15.34
CA ALA A 90 -13.91 7.82 -16.10
C ALA A 90 -15.08 8.79 -15.86
N ARG A 91 -15.33 9.17 -14.60
CA ARG A 91 -16.35 10.16 -14.22
C ARG A 91 -16.05 11.54 -14.81
N HIS A 92 -14.81 11.99 -14.74
CA HIS A 92 -14.39 13.28 -15.30
C HIS A 92 -14.53 13.33 -16.85
N ARG A 93 -14.20 12.22 -17.54
CA ARG A 93 -14.39 12.10 -19.00
C ARG A 93 -15.85 12.01 -19.43
N ALA A 94 -16.73 11.46 -18.58
CA ALA A 94 -18.16 11.40 -18.87
C ALA A 94 -18.83 12.78 -18.75
N GLY A 95 -18.51 13.57 -17.72
CA GLY A 95 -19.04 14.92 -17.54
C GLY A 95 -18.63 15.91 -18.63
N ALA A 96 -17.42 15.76 -19.19
CA ALA A 96 -16.92 16.65 -20.25
C ALA A 96 -17.62 16.46 -21.61
N ARG A 97 -18.32 15.34 -21.86
CA ARG A 97 -19.01 15.08 -23.13
C ARG A 97 -20.45 15.59 -23.18
N SER A 98 -21.03 15.96 -22.03
CA SER A 98 -22.43 16.41 -21.94
C SER A 98 -22.59 17.94 -22.08
N GLY A 99 -21.51 18.71 -22.21
CA GLY A 99 -21.53 20.17 -22.23
C GLY A 99 -21.50 20.85 -23.61
N THR A 100 -21.51 20.11 -24.72
CA THR A 100 -21.39 20.69 -26.08
C THR A 100 -22.59 20.32 -26.96
N ALA A 101 -23.74 20.90 -26.68
CA ALA A 101 -24.87 20.97 -27.63
C ALA A 101 -25.85 22.09 -27.24
N HIS A 102 -25.42 23.35 -27.36
CA HIS A 102 -26.37 24.45 -27.49
C HIS A 102 -25.93 25.29 -28.69
N GLN A 103 -26.42 24.91 -29.87
CA GLN A 103 -26.30 25.71 -31.08
C GLN A 103 -27.50 26.67 -31.11
N PRO A 104 -27.32 27.99 -30.97
CA PRO A 104 -28.42 28.92 -31.15
C PRO A 104 -28.80 28.93 -32.63
N ASN A 105 -29.98 28.37 -32.91
CA ASN A 105 -30.67 28.48 -34.18
C ASN A 105 -31.08 29.94 -34.38
N ASN A 106 -30.55 30.60 -35.41
CA ASN A 106 -31.09 31.87 -35.85
C ASN A 106 -31.03 31.97 -37.38
N SER A 107 -32.09 32.60 -37.91
CA SER A 107 -32.33 33.08 -39.26
C SER A 107 -33.19 32.19 -40.18
N PRO A 108 -33.92 32.79 -41.14
CA PRO A 108 -33.84 34.18 -41.64
C PRO A 108 -34.72 35.21 -40.93
#